data_AF-A0A8S1BPG8-F1
#
_entry.id   AF-A0A8S1BPG8-F1
#
_cell.length_a   1.000
_cell.length_b   1.000
_cell.length_c   1.000
_cell.angle_alpha   90.00
_cell.angle_beta   90.00
_cell.angle_gamma   90.00
#
_symmetry.space_group_name_H-M   'P 1'
#
loop_
_entity.id
_entity.type
_entity.pdbx_description
1 polymer ?
#
loop_
_entity_poly.entity_id
_entity_poly.type
_entity_poly.pdbx_seq_one_letter_code
_entity_poly.pdbx_strand_id
1 'polypeptide(L)'
;MSTQVEQGVIDEMRMKAIQSFGRDALKNGGITHVWIGSKFYALSVDAVDIEVILKRSLEKDNLTRFARNLIGNGLIFAPETVLGLKLDLNGTKEKQLMESFNMTFKLVTARMAEPWLQLDALYKLLPYQRTFEKNKEILRRFVNEIIKEKRKQIKDNIKIDTGDTKSIKSFLELHIVSSGVDGRFSDEELLEESLVILLAATNTSAVGFHIALKNLFGAVNTCSILVQLPQNMIPYLKSESTYP
;
A
#
# COMPACT_ATOMS: atom_id res chain seq x y z
N MET A 1 -4.65 -25.24 -10.52
CA MET A 1 -6.02 -24.70 -10.70
C MET A 1 -6.84 -24.89 -9.42
N SER A 2 -6.78 -26.06 -8.77
CA SER A 2 -7.35 -26.31 -7.44
C SER A 2 -6.86 -25.35 -6.33
N THR A 3 -5.54 -25.12 -6.25
CA THR A 3 -4.93 -24.25 -5.23
C THR A 3 -5.29 -22.76 -5.35
N GLN A 4 -5.61 -22.26 -6.55
CA GLN A 4 -6.01 -20.86 -6.74
C GLN A 4 -7.49 -20.65 -6.34
N VAL A 5 -8.33 -21.64 -6.60
CA VAL A 5 -9.75 -21.63 -6.20
C VAL A 5 -9.87 -21.76 -4.68
N GLU A 6 -9.12 -22.66 -4.05
CA GLU A 6 -9.07 -22.77 -2.58
C GLU A 6 -8.57 -21.48 -1.91
N GLN A 7 -7.52 -20.85 -2.46
CA GLN A 7 -7.02 -19.58 -1.93
C GLN A 7 -8.08 -18.49 -2.02
N GLY A 8 -8.83 -18.42 -3.12
CA GLY A 8 -9.90 -17.45 -3.30
C GLY A 8 -11.05 -17.62 -2.29
N VAL A 9 -11.42 -18.87 -1.99
CA VAL A 9 -12.44 -19.17 -0.96
C VAL A 9 -11.96 -18.75 0.43
N ILE A 10 -10.70 -19.04 0.77
CA ILE A 10 -10.10 -18.64 2.05
C ILE A 10 -10.10 -17.12 2.19
N ASP A 11 -9.74 -16.39 1.14
CA ASP A 11 -9.70 -14.93 1.15
C ASP A 11 -11.13 -14.33 1.27
N GLU A 12 -12.13 -14.94 0.65
CA GLU A 12 -13.54 -14.55 0.83
C GLU A 12 -14.00 -14.77 2.28
N MET A 13 -13.65 -15.90 2.88
CA MET A 13 -13.96 -16.18 4.29
C MET A 13 -13.31 -15.16 5.24
N ARG A 14 -12.04 -14.81 4.99
CA ARG A 14 -11.33 -13.76 5.75
C ARG A 14 -12.05 -12.42 5.66
N MET A 15 -12.47 -12.01 4.46
CA MET A 15 -13.19 -10.76 4.26
C MET A 15 -14.56 -10.76 4.95
N LYS A 16 -15.29 -11.88 4.90
CA LYS A 16 -16.57 -12.01 5.63
C LYS A 16 -16.39 -11.91 7.13
N ALA A 17 -15.32 -12.52 7.68
CA ALA A 17 -15.00 -12.43 9.11
C ALA A 17 -14.66 -10.99 9.53
N ILE A 18 -13.87 -10.25 8.74
CA ILE A 18 -13.58 -8.83 9.01
C ILE A 18 -14.88 -8.01 8.97
N GLN A 19 -15.75 -8.25 7.99
CA GLN A 19 -17.03 -7.56 7.89
C GLN A 19 -17.99 -7.88 9.05
N SER A 20 -18.03 -9.12 9.54
CA SER A 20 -18.86 -9.45 10.71
C SER A 20 -18.35 -8.73 11.96
N PHE A 21 -17.03 -8.72 12.19
CA PHE A 21 -16.42 -7.99 13.29
C PHE A 21 -16.71 -6.48 13.23
N GLY A 22 -16.62 -5.88 12.04
CA GLY A 22 -16.97 -4.47 11.85
C GLY A 22 -18.45 -4.18 12.13
N ARG A 23 -19.36 -5.08 11.71
CA ARG A 23 -20.80 -4.96 12.02
C ARG A 23 -21.09 -5.11 13.51
N ASP A 24 -20.38 -5.98 14.21
CA ASP A 24 -20.54 -6.17 15.65
C ASP A 24 -19.99 -4.97 16.43
N ALA A 25 -18.90 -4.35 15.97
CA ALA A 25 -18.41 -3.09 16.52
C ALA A 25 -19.42 -1.94 16.38
N LEU A 26 -20.06 -1.82 15.21
CA LEU A 26 -21.11 -0.84 14.97
C LEU A 26 -22.32 -1.04 15.91
N LYS A 27 -22.71 -2.29 16.17
CA LYS A 27 -23.80 -2.61 17.12
C LYS A 27 -23.44 -2.28 18.57
N ASN A 28 -22.17 -2.40 18.93
CA ASN A 28 -21.69 -2.25 20.31
C ASN A 28 -21.19 -0.82 20.64
N GLY A 29 -21.65 0.19 19.91
CA GLY A 29 -21.31 1.59 20.19
C GLY A 29 -19.95 2.03 19.64
N GLY A 30 -19.47 1.39 18.57
CA GLY A 30 -18.32 1.88 17.79
C GLY A 30 -16.99 1.20 18.07
N ILE A 31 -16.87 0.40 19.14
CA ILE A 31 -15.64 -0.32 19.50
C ILE A 31 -15.94 -1.79 19.82
N THR A 32 -15.09 -2.69 19.32
CA THR A 32 -15.07 -4.11 19.70
C THR A 32 -13.64 -4.57 19.94
N HIS A 33 -13.47 -5.72 20.58
CA HIS A 33 -12.15 -6.28 20.83
C HIS A 33 -12.13 -7.78 20.57
N VAL A 34 -10.96 -8.30 20.25
CA VAL A 34 -10.71 -9.73 20.06
C VAL A 34 -9.35 -10.10 20.64
N TRP A 35 -9.31 -11.26 21.27
CA TRP A 35 -8.06 -11.89 21.70
C TRP A 35 -7.60 -12.86 20.62
N ILE A 36 -6.37 -12.70 20.14
CA ILE A 36 -5.74 -13.63 19.21
C ILE A 36 -4.45 -14.14 19.85
N GLY A 37 -4.52 -15.34 20.41
CA GLY A 37 -3.43 -15.91 21.24
C GLY A 37 -3.24 -15.08 22.51
N SER A 38 -2.00 -14.65 22.77
CA SER A 38 -1.64 -13.79 23.91
C SER A 38 -1.79 -12.29 23.63
N LYS A 39 -2.27 -11.91 22.44
CA LYS A 39 -2.36 -10.51 22.00
C LYS A 39 -3.80 -10.02 21.97
N PHE A 40 -4.00 -8.83 22.52
CA PHE A 40 -5.27 -8.11 22.52
C PHE A 40 -5.35 -7.18 21.31
N TYR A 41 -6.42 -7.29 20.53
CA TYR A 41 -6.70 -6.42 19.40
C TYR A 41 -8.00 -5.67 19.65
N ALA A 42 -7.93 -4.34 19.68
CA ALA A 42 -9.10 -3.47 19.71
C ALA A 42 -9.38 -2.93 18.30
N LEU A 43 -10.65 -2.95 17.91
CA LEU A 43 -11.14 -2.40 16.65
C LEU A 43 -12.11 -1.25 16.99
N SER A 44 -11.78 -0.05 16.53
CA SER A 44 -12.70 1.09 16.52
C SER A 44 -13.19 1.33 15.09
N VAL A 45 -14.45 1.72 14.96
CA VAL A 45 -15.11 2.10 13.69
C VAL A 45 -15.47 3.59 13.68
N ASP A 46 -15.43 4.27 14.83
CA ASP A 46 -15.69 5.71 14.92
C ASP A 46 -14.45 6.50 14.47
N ALA A 47 -14.64 7.38 13.50
CA ALA A 47 -13.58 8.23 12.96
C ALA A 47 -12.94 9.13 14.03
N VAL A 48 -13.73 9.64 14.99
CA VAL A 48 -13.24 10.53 16.06
C VAL A 48 -12.30 9.78 16.99
N ASP A 49 -12.70 8.58 17.42
CA ASP A 49 -11.89 7.73 18.28
C ASP A 49 -10.60 7.28 17.58
N ILE A 50 -10.72 6.86 16.32
CA ILE A 50 -9.57 6.47 15.50
C ILE A 50 -8.58 7.65 15.38
N GLU A 51 -9.04 8.87 15.12
CA GLU A 51 -8.18 10.03 15.00
C GLU A 51 -7.41 10.32 16.31
N VAL A 52 -8.09 10.24 17.46
CA VAL A 52 -7.45 10.44 18.77
C VAL A 52 -6.42 9.34 19.04
N ILE A 53 -6.76 8.08 18.80
CA ILE A 53 -5.87 6.93 18.99
C ILE A 53 -4.64 7.05 18.07
N LEU A 54 -4.83 7.36 16.78
CA LEU A 54 -3.73 7.53 15.82
C LEU A 54 -2.86 8.75 16.12
N LYS A 55 -3.37 9.78 16.82
CA LYS A 55 -2.54 10.92 17.25
C LYS A 55 -1.78 10.66 18.55
N ARG A 56 -2.36 9.87 19.47
CA ARG A 56 -1.86 9.67 20.84
C ARG A 56 -1.02 8.40 21.00
N SER A 57 -1.37 7.34 20.27
CA SER A 57 -0.92 5.97 20.51
C SER A 57 -0.44 5.27 19.24
N LEU A 58 -0.05 6.03 18.22
CA LEU A 58 0.63 5.49 17.04
C LEU A 58 2.09 5.15 17.35
N GLU A 59 2.31 4.41 18.43
CA GLU A 59 3.56 3.71 18.60
C GLU A 59 3.59 2.62 17.54
N LYS A 60 4.58 2.72 16.67
CA LYS A 60 4.81 1.86 15.52
C LYS A 60 5.08 0.43 16.02
N ASP A 61 4.02 -0.30 16.30
CA ASP A 61 4.05 -1.66 16.88
C ASP A 61 4.67 -2.68 15.89
N ASN A 62 4.66 -3.98 16.22
CA ASN A 62 5.29 -5.10 15.47
C ASN A 62 5.14 -5.07 13.93
N LEU A 63 4.10 -4.44 13.39
CA LEU A 63 3.95 -4.15 11.96
C LEU A 63 5.14 -3.38 11.38
N THR A 64 5.67 -2.42 12.12
CA THR A 64 6.87 -1.66 11.73
C THR A 64 8.11 -2.53 11.79
N ARG A 65 8.17 -3.55 12.64
CA ARG A 65 9.29 -4.52 12.63
C ARG A 65 9.30 -5.35 11.35
N PHE A 66 8.13 -5.79 10.90
CA PHE A 66 7.99 -6.54 9.65
C PHE A 66 8.19 -5.64 8.42
N ALA A 67 7.65 -4.42 8.48
CA ALA A 67 7.86 -3.42 7.45
C ALA A 67 9.35 -3.04 7.36
N ARG A 68 10.06 -2.86 8.49
CA ARG A 68 11.51 -2.58 8.55
C ARG A 68 12.36 -3.64 7.87
N ASN A 69 11.96 -4.92 7.87
CA ASN A 69 12.66 -5.93 7.08
C ASN A 69 12.57 -5.68 5.57
N LEU A 70 11.50 -5.03 5.11
CA LEU A 70 11.30 -4.66 3.71
C LEU A 70 11.86 -3.27 3.37
N ILE A 71 11.76 -2.34 4.31
CA ILE A 71 11.85 -0.87 4.15
C ILE A 71 13.13 -0.29 4.78
N GLY A 72 13.77 -1.02 5.69
CA GLY A 72 14.87 -0.50 6.50
C GLY A 72 14.45 0.75 7.29
N ASN A 73 15.27 1.81 7.27
CA ASN A 73 15.04 3.02 8.08
C ASN A 73 14.19 4.11 7.40
N GLY A 74 13.74 3.89 6.17
CA GLY A 74 13.14 4.94 5.36
C GLY A 74 11.78 5.49 5.85
N LEU A 75 11.57 6.80 5.66
CA LEU A 75 10.25 7.47 5.78
C LEU A 75 9.51 7.52 4.42
N ILE A 76 8.17 7.53 4.46
CA ILE A 76 7.23 7.25 3.34
C ILE A 76 6.84 8.55 2.60
N PHE A 77 6.74 8.61 1.23
CA PHE A 77 5.76 9.36 0.34
C PHE A 77 5.97 9.27 -1.23
N ALA A 78 4.91 8.92 -2.02
CA ALA A 78 4.46 9.40 -3.39
C ALA A 78 4.83 8.73 -4.80
N PRO A 79 3.98 8.81 -5.87
CA PRO A 79 3.86 7.84 -7.03
C PRO A 79 4.82 7.97 -8.23
N GLU A 80 4.78 7.08 -9.24
CA GLU A 80 5.71 6.97 -10.42
C GLU A 80 6.21 8.29 -11.06
N THR A 81 5.38 9.33 -11.13
CA THR A 81 5.76 10.68 -11.62
C THR A 81 6.78 11.40 -10.71
N VAL A 82 6.79 11.05 -9.43
CA VAL A 82 7.69 11.52 -8.35
C VAL A 82 9.12 11.01 -8.59
N LEU A 83 9.28 9.76 -9.04
CA LEU A 83 10.60 9.25 -9.45
C LEU A 83 11.10 9.95 -10.74
N GLY A 84 10.18 10.51 -11.53
CA GLY A 84 10.48 11.37 -12.67
C GLY A 84 11.16 10.66 -13.83
N LEU A 85 11.09 9.34 -13.90
CA LEU A 85 11.65 8.58 -15.00
C LEU A 85 10.52 8.14 -15.95
N LYS A 86 10.66 8.52 -17.23
CA LYS A 86 10.19 7.66 -18.31
C LYS A 86 11.17 6.50 -18.41
N LEU A 87 10.92 5.42 -17.68
CA LEU A 87 11.63 4.17 -17.95
C LEU A 87 10.93 3.51 -19.13
N ASP A 88 11.62 3.37 -20.24
CA ASP A 88 11.24 2.43 -21.28
C ASP A 88 11.50 1.02 -20.75
N LEU A 89 10.60 0.55 -19.88
CA LEU A 89 10.65 -0.81 -19.39
C LEU A 89 10.18 -1.71 -20.51
N ASN A 90 11.06 -2.61 -20.97
CA ASN A 90 10.60 -3.79 -21.68
C ASN A 90 9.52 -4.45 -20.81
N GLY A 91 8.33 -4.71 -21.36
CA GLY A 91 7.18 -5.22 -20.58
C GLY A 91 7.50 -6.47 -19.74
N THR A 92 8.53 -7.24 -20.10
CA THR A 92 9.07 -8.35 -19.30
C THR A 92 9.64 -7.91 -17.94
N LYS A 93 10.41 -6.81 -17.89
CA LYS A 93 11.00 -6.30 -16.63
C LYS A 93 9.92 -5.73 -15.70
N GLU A 94 8.97 -4.99 -16.26
CA GLU A 94 7.83 -4.44 -15.51
C GLU A 94 6.96 -5.57 -14.93
N LYS A 95 6.69 -6.61 -15.72
CA LYS A 95 5.96 -7.78 -15.23
C LYS A 95 6.70 -8.49 -14.08
N GLN A 96 8.00 -8.70 -14.19
CA GLN A 96 8.82 -9.30 -13.13
C GLN A 96 8.84 -8.46 -11.86
N LEU A 97 8.89 -7.14 -12.01
CA LEU A 97 8.80 -6.19 -10.92
C LEU A 97 7.44 -6.32 -10.20
N MET A 98 6.34 -6.27 -10.95
CA MET A 98 4.98 -6.40 -10.42
C MET A 98 4.74 -7.75 -9.75
N GLU A 99 5.26 -8.84 -10.30
CA GLU A 99 5.18 -10.18 -9.68
C GLU A 99 5.95 -10.24 -8.36
N SER A 100 7.16 -9.68 -8.33
CA SER A 100 7.98 -9.61 -7.11
C SER A 100 7.30 -8.76 -6.02
N PHE A 101 6.65 -7.66 -6.42
CA PHE A 101 5.85 -6.82 -5.53
C PHE A 101 4.66 -7.60 -4.94
N ASN A 102 3.84 -8.22 -5.78
CA ASN A 102 2.68 -8.99 -5.33
C ASN A 102 3.07 -10.13 -4.39
N MET A 103 4.17 -10.84 -4.67
CA MET A 103 4.63 -11.91 -3.79
C MET A 103 5.18 -11.38 -2.46
N THR A 104 5.86 -10.24 -2.46
CA THR A 104 6.31 -9.57 -1.24
C THR A 104 5.13 -9.20 -0.35
N PHE A 105 4.11 -8.54 -0.91
CA PHE A 105 2.90 -8.19 -0.17
C PHE A 105 2.15 -9.42 0.31
N LYS A 106 2.01 -10.46 -0.51
CA LYS A 106 1.35 -11.71 -0.11
C LYS A 106 2.04 -12.35 1.11
N LEU A 107 3.37 -12.36 1.14
CA LEU A 107 4.14 -12.91 2.26
C LEU A 107 4.01 -12.05 3.52
N VAL A 108 4.01 -10.72 3.39
CA VAL A 108 3.80 -9.80 4.52
C VAL A 108 2.37 -9.91 5.06
N THR A 109 1.36 -9.93 4.19
CA THR A 109 -0.04 -10.08 4.56
C THR A 109 -0.31 -11.44 5.22
N ALA A 110 0.27 -12.52 4.71
CA ALA A 110 0.18 -13.83 5.36
C ALA A 110 0.78 -13.78 6.77
N ARG A 111 1.94 -13.13 6.94
CA ARG A 111 2.57 -12.94 8.24
C ARG A 111 1.75 -12.09 9.21
N MET A 112 0.99 -11.11 8.70
CA MET A 112 0.08 -10.29 9.48
C MET A 112 -1.17 -11.05 9.91
N ALA A 113 -1.77 -11.82 8.99
CA ALA A 113 -3.02 -12.54 9.19
C ALA A 113 -2.87 -13.83 9.99
N GLU A 114 -1.67 -14.42 10.03
CA GLU A 114 -1.41 -15.71 10.67
C GLU A 114 -0.56 -15.56 11.93
N PRO A 115 -1.16 -15.72 13.14
CA PRO A 115 -0.46 -15.52 14.40
C PRO A 115 0.78 -16.41 14.59
N TRP A 116 0.76 -17.63 14.04
CA TRP A 116 1.90 -18.56 14.12
C TRP A 116 3.10 -18.12 13.26
N LEU A 117 2.89 -17.37 12.16
CA LEU A 117 3.97 -16.82 11.33
C LEU A 117 4.61 -15.56 11.93
N GLN A 118 4.03 -14.99 12.99
CA GLN A 118 4.58 -13.81 13.65
C GLN A 118 5.87 -14.13 14.43
N LEU A 119 6.06 -15.39 14.87
CA LEU A 119 7.27 -15.84 15.55
C LEU A 119 8.47 -15.85 14.60
N ASP A 120 9.45 -14.97 14.85
CA ASP A 120 10.64 -14.79 13.99
C ASP A 120 11.42 -16.10 13.79
N ALA A 121 11.54 -16.94 14.82
CA ALA A 121 12.30 -18.20 14.73
C ALA A 121 11.64 -19.21 13.77
N LEU A 122 10.31 -19.36 13.85
CA LEU A 122 9.57 -20.24 12.94
C LEU A 122 9.60 -19.70 11.51
N TYR A 123 9.40 -18.39 11.36
CA TYR A 123 9.46 -17.75 10.05
C TYR A 123 10.84 -17.89 9.39
N LYS A 124 11.93 -17.81 10.17
CA LYS A 124 13.30 -18.02 9.69
C LYS A 124 13.61 -19.45 9.26
N LEU A 125 12.97 -20.43 9.88
CA LEU A 125 13.13 -21.84 9.54
C LEU A 125 12.36 -22.21 8.26
N LEU A 126 11.25 -21.51 8.00
CA LEU A 126 10.39 -21.76 6.85
C LEU A 126 10.98 -21.23 5.53
N PRO A 127 10.65 -21.85 4.38
CA PRO A 127 11.10 -21.39 3.07
C PRO A 127 10.52 -20.00 2.70
N TYR A 128 9.50 -19.52 3.41
CA TYR A 128 8.88 -18.21 3.20
C TYR A 128 9.89 -17.05 3.26
N GLN A 129 10.82 -17.06 4.23
CA GLN A 129 11.82 -16.00 4.32
C GLN A 129 12.75 -15.98 3.09
N ARG A 130 13.16 -17.16 2.58
CA ARG A 130 14.03 -17.23 1.40
C ARG A 130 13.36 -16.63 0.17
N THR A 131 12.07 -16.90 -0.02
CA THR A 131 11.28 -16.30 -1.10
C THR A 131 11.13 -14.80 -0.93
N PHE A 132 10.93 -14.33 0.31
CA PHE A 132 10.87 -12.91 0.63
C PHE A 132 12.18 -12.18 0.29
N GLU A 133 13.34 -12.70 0.73
CA GLU A 133 14.65 -12.08 0.45
C GLU A 133 14.98 -12.05 -1.04
N LYS A 134 14.62 -13.11 -1.79
CA LYS A 134 14.79 -13.14 -3.26
C LYS A 134 13.99 -12.02 -3.94
N ASN A 135 12.71 -11.89 -3.60
CA ASN A 135 11.86 -10.85 -4.17
C ASN A 135 12.33 -9.45 -3.76
N LYS A 136 12.71 -9.27 -2.48
CA LYS A 136 13.30 -8.01 -1.98
C LYS A 136 14.52 -7.60 -2.80
N GLU A 137 15.42 -8.54 -3.10
CA GLU A 137 16.62 -8.24 -3.90
C GLU A 137 16.29 -7.81 -5.33
N ILE A 138 15.27 -8.40 -5.96
CA ILE A 138 14.79 -7.96 -7.29
C ILE A 138 14.31 -6.51 -7.24
N LEU A 139 13.51 -6.17 -6.23
CA LEU A 139 13.01 -4.80 -6.03
C LEU A 139 14.15 -3.80 -5.79
N ARG A 140 15.11 -4.14 -4.92
CA ARG A 140 16.30 -3.31 -4.66
C ARG A 140 17.12 -3.09 -5.92
N ARG A 141 17.36 -4.12 -6.73
CA ARG A 141 18.09 -3.99 -8.01
C ARG A 141 17.41 -3.01 -8.97
N PHE A 142 16.10 -3.11 -9.10
CA PHE A 142 15.34 -2.23 -9.97
C PHE A 142 15.42 -0.76 -9.55
N VAL A 143 15.22 -0.48 -8.26
CA VAL A 143 15.34 0.88 -7.70
C VAL A 143 16.78 1.40 -7.81
N ASN A 144 17.79 0.54 -7.64
CA ASN A 144 19.19 0.88 -7.89
C ASN A 144 19.46 1.30 -9.34
N GLU A 145 18.92 0.56 -10.33
CA GLU A 145 19.03 0.92 -11.74
C GLU A 145 18.45 2.31 -12.01
N ILE A 146 17.27 2.58 -11.45
CA ILE A 146 16.59 3.88 -11.50
C ILE A 146 17.45 5.01 -10.94
N ILE A 147 17.98 4.82 -9.73
CA ILE A 147 18.79 5.84 -9.06
C ILE A 147 20.07 6.13 -9.87
N LYS A 148 20.73 5.10 -10.41
CA LYS A 148 21.93 5.26 -11.25
C LYS A 148 21.62 6.05 -12.52
N GLU A 149 20.52 5.72 -13.19
CA GLU A 149 20.10 6.42 -14.41
C GLU A 149 19.77 7.89 -14.11
N LYS A 150 19.05 8.16 -13.02
CA LYS A 150 18.77 9.55 -12.59
C LYS A 150 20.02 10.33 -12.23
N ARG A 151 20.99 9.72 -11.53
CA ARG A 151 22.28 10.36 -11.23
C ARG A 151 23.05 10.72 -12.49
N LYS A 152 22.96 9.91 -13.55
CA LYS A 152 23.58 10.20 -14.85
C LYS A 152 22.91 11.40 -15.53
N GLN A 153 21.57 11.42 -15.59
CA GLN A 153 20.80 12.54 -16.15
C GLN A 153 21.11 13.88 -15.45
N ILE A 154 21.24 13.88 -14.12
CA ILE A 154 21.60 15.08 -13.36
C ILE A 154 23.01 15.58 -13.73
N LYS A 155 23.99 14.68 -13.85
CA LYS A 155 25.37 15.05 -14.26
C LYS A 155 25.42 15.61 -15.68
N ASP A 156 24.61 15.08 -16.58
CA ASP A 156 24.55 15.53 -17.97
C ASP A 156 23.85 16.89 -18.09
N ASN A 157 22.79 17.14 -17.30
CA ASN A 157 22.12 18.45 -17.24
C ASN A 157 23.02 19.56 -16.67
N ILE A 158 23.85 19.27 -15.66
CA ILE A 158 24.79 20.24 -15.07
C ILE A 158 25.86 20.71 -16.07
N LYS A 159 26.22 19.89 -17.07
CA LYS A 159 27.19 20.28 -18.11
C LYS A 159 26.60 21.23 -19.17
N ILE A 160 25.27 21.29 -19.27
CA ILE A 160 24.55 22.03 -20.32
C ILE A 160 24.08 23.38 -19.80
N ASP A 161 23.87 23.52 -18.49
CA ASP A 161 23.18 24.68 -17.93
C ASP A 161 24.15 25.68 -17.27
N THR A 162 24.70 26.58 -18.10
CA THR A 162 25.26 27.87 -17.67
C THR A 162 24.20 28.98 -17.64
N GLY A 163 22.91 28.65 -17.75
CA GLY A 163 21.83 29.61 -18.01
C GLY A 163 20.53 29.26 -17.29
N ASP A 164 20.50 29.59 -16.00
CA ASP A 164 19.37 29.72 -15.08
C ASP A 164 17.97 29.54 -15.71
N THR A 165 17.56 28.28 -15.93
CA THR A 165 16.15 27.91 -16.13
C THR A 165 15.79 26.87 -15.09
N LYS A 166 15.07 27.30 -14.05
CA LYS A 166 14.58 26.44 -12.96
C LYS A 166 13.60 25.39 -13.51
N SER A 167 14.15 24.27 -13.99
CA SER A 167 13.36 23.09 -14.35
C SER A 167 12.73 22.50 -13.09
N ILE A 168 11.49 22.03 -13.21
CA ILE A 168 10.79 21.33 -12.12
C ILE A 168 11.57 20.04 -11.87
N LYS A 169 12.34 20.00 -10.78
CA LYS A 169 13.09 18.82 -10.36
C LYS A 169 12.13 17.70 -9.99
N SER A 170 12.41 16.48 -10.44
CA SER A 170 11.67 15.33 -9.92
C SER A 170 11.95 15.14 -8.44
N PHE A 171 11.07 14.45 -7.71
CA PHE A 171 11.31 14.20 -6.29
C PHE A 171 12.58 13.38 -6.08
N LEU A 172 12.86 12.35 -6.90
CA LEU A 172 14.16 11.66 -6.81
C LEU A 172 15.34 12.60 -7.01
N GLU A 173 15.23 13.57 -7.91
CA GLU A 173 16.28 14.56 -8.14
C GLU A 173 16.45 15.49 -6.93
N LEU A 174 15.35 15.96 -6.33
CA LEU A 174 15.39 16.67 -5.05
C LEU A 174 15.98 15.82 -3.93
N HIS A 175 15.65 14.52 -3.89
CA HIS A 175 16.11 13.60 -2.88
C HIS A 175 17.62 13.33 -2.99
N ILE A 176 18.10 13.11 -4.22
CA ILE A 176 19.54 12.94 -4.53
C ILE A 176 20.31 14.23 -4.26
N VAL A 177 19.79 15.40 -4.67
CA VAL A 177 20.45 16.69 -4.45
C VAL A 177 20.53 17.03 -2.97
N SER A 178 19.47 16.78 -2.20
CA SER A 178 19.45 17.04 -0.75
C SER A 178 20.35 16.07 0.03
N SER A 179 20.56 14.84 -0.49
CA SER A 179 21.51 13.87 0.06
C SER A 179 22.97 14.31 -0.13
N GLY A 180 23.29 15.03 -1.22
CA GLY A 180 24.67 15.38 -1.60
C GLY A 180 25.29 16.61 -0.92
N VAL A 181 24.51 17.53 -0.36
CA VAL A 181 25.05 18.81 0.19
C VAL A 181 25.51 18.67 1.65
N ASP A 182 24.88 17.79 2.44
CA ASP A 182 25.19 17.59 3.87
C ASP A 182 25.54 16.14 4.26
N GLY A 183 25.65 15.22 3.30
CA GLY A 183 26.06 13.82 3.55
C GLY A 183 25.13 13.02 4.47
N ARG A 184 23.85 13.44 4.61
CA ARG A 184 22.93 12.87 5.60
C ARG A 184 22.40 11.48 5.28
N PHE A 185 22.33 11.10 4.00
CA PHE A 185 21.74 9.83 3.57
C PHE A 185 22.75 8.95 2.85
N SER A 186 22.91 7.71 3.31
CA SER A 186 23.69 6.70 2.59
C SER A 186 22.96 6.27 1.31
N ASP A 187 23.71 5.77 0.32
CA ASP A 187 23.11 5.22 -0.92
C ASP A 187 22.11 4.09 -0.63
N GLU A 188 22.32 3.35 0.47
CA GLU A 188 21.41 2.30 0.93
C GLU A 188 20.11 2.88 1.48
N GLU A 189 20.20 3.92 2.32
CA GLU A 189 19.04 4.57 2.94
C GLU A 189 18.18 5.29 1.89
N LEU A 190 18.81 5.97 0.93
CA LEU A 190 18.12 6.58 -0.21
C LEU A 190 17.34 5.53 -1.02
N LEU A 191 17.93 4.35 -1.22
CA LEU A 191 17.30 3.25 -1.93
C LEU A 191 16.13 2.68 -1.13
N GLU A 192 16.33 2.45 0.16
CA GLU A 192 15.31 1.97 1.08
C GLU A 192 14.11 2.91 1.11
N GLU A 193 14.32 4.22 1.24
CA GLU A 193 13.29 5.23 1.14
C GLU A 193 12.58 5.24 -0.21
N SER A 194 13.33 5.19 -1.31
CA SER A 194 12.75 5.17 -2.66
C SER A 194 11.89 3.92 -2.90
N LEU A 195 12.27 2.78 -2.32
CA LEU A 195 11.52 1.53 -2.43
C LEU A 195 10.19 1.60 -1.65
N VAL A 196 10.20 2.18 -0.45
CA VAL A 196 8.99 2.41 0.36
C VAL A 196 7.97 3.24 -0.39
N ILE A 197 8.46 4.30 -1.00
CA ILE A 197 7.68 5.27 -1.75
C ILE A 197 6.93 4.58 -2.89
N LEU A 198 7.66 3.82 -3.70
CA LEU A 198 7.11 3.05 -4.81
C LEU A 198 6.07 2.02 -4.32
N LEU A 199 6.41 1.25 -3.28
CA LEU A 199 5.53 0.24 -2.68
C LEU A 199 4.21 0.82 -2.20
N ALA A 200 4.28 1.90 -1.42
CA ALA A 200 3.10 2.54 -0.83
C ALA A 200 2.21 3.12 -1.92
N ALA A 201 2.80 3.81 -2.90
CA ALA A 201 2.06 4.50 -3.93
C ALA A 201 1.35 3.52 -4.89
N THR A 202 2.05 2.51 -5.42
CA THR A 202 1.47 1.62 -6.43
C THR A 202 0.30 0.81 -5.88
N ASN A 203 0.43 0.21 -4.69
CA ASN A 203 -0.62 -0.65 -4.16
C ASN A 203 -1.84 0.13 -3.68
N THR A 204 -1.65 1.23 -2.94
CA THR A 204 -2.78 2.02 -2.40
C THR A 204 -3.54 2.75 -3.49
N SER A 205 -2.84 3.31 -4.49
CA SER A 205 -3.50 3.98 -5.62
C SER A 205 -4.29 2.97 -6.46
N ALA A 206 -3.74 1.80 -6.78
CA ALA A 206 -4.44 0.78 -7.55
C ALA A 206 -5.75 0.32 -6.86
N VAL A 207 -5.70 0.08 -5.54
CA VAL A 207 -6.91 -0.28 -4.77
C VAL A 207 -7.89 0.89 -4.70
N GLY A 208 -7.40 2.12 -4.51
CA GLY A 208 -8.24 3.32 -4.52
C GLY A 208 -8.97 3.52 -5.86
N PHE A 209 -8.26 3.38 -6.97
CA PHE A 209 -8.83 3.40 -8.32
C PHE A 209 -9.85 2.28 -8.52
N HIS A 210 -9.54 1.06 -8.08
CA HIS A 210 -10.46 -0.07 -8.19
C HIS A 210 -11.77 0.18 -7.44
N ILE A 211 -11.69 0.69 -6.20
CA ILE A 211 -12.87 1.03 -5.38
C ILE A 211 -13.66 2.17 -6.02
N ALA A 212 -12.98 3.21 -6.50
CA ALA A 212 -13.62 4.35 -7.17
C ALA A 212 -14.39 3.89 -8.42
N LEU A 213 -13.78 3.07 -9.27
CA LEU A 213 -14.44 2.51 -10.45
C LEU A 213 -15.64 1.65 -10.07
N LYS A 214 -15.50 0.77 -9.07
CA LYS A 214 -16.60 -0.06 -8.57
C LYS A 214 -17.80 0.79 -8.13
N ASN A 215 -17.56 1.88 -7.42
CA ASN A 215 -18.61 2.80 -6.98
C ASN A 215 -19.26 3.53 -8.16
N LEU A 216 -18.46 3.95 -9.15
CA LEU A 216 -18.97 4.64 -10.33
C LEU A 216 -19.84 3.73 -11.20
N PHE A 217 -19.42 2.48 -11.45
CA PHE A 217 -20.24 1.49 -12.14
C PHE A 217 -21.49 1.10 -11.34
N GLY A 218 -21.40 0.98 -10.02
CA GLY A 218 -22.55 0.76 -9.14
C GLY A 218 -23.58 1.89 -9.23
N ALA A 219 -23.12 3.14 -9.25
CA ALA A 219 -23.95 4.33 -9.39
C ALA A 219 -24.61 4.44 -10.78
N VAL A 220 -23.89 4.08 -11.84
CA VAL A 220 -24.44 4.04 -13.22
C VAL A 220 -25.51 2.96 -13.34
N ASN A 221 -25.29 1.77 -12.76
CA ASN A 221 -26.28 0.70 -12.78
C ASN A 221 -27.54 1.05 -11.96
N THR A 222 -27.38 1.70 -10.79
CA THR A 222 -28.54 2.19 -10.01
C THR A 222 -29.27 3.34 -10.68
N CYS A 223 -28.57 4.28 -11.33
CA CYS A 223 -29.20 5.33 -12.13
C CYS A 223 -29.96 4.77 -13.34
N SER A 224 -29.43 3.73 -13.99
CA SER A 224 -30.11 3.10 -15.14
C SER A 224 -31.40 2.40 -14.71
N ILE A 225 -31.38 1.73 -13.55
CA ILE A 225 -32.57 1.13 -12.93
C ILE A 225 -33.59 2.21 -12.52
N LEU A 226 -33.14 3.35 -11.98
CA LEU A 226 -34.01 4.47 -11.59
C LEU A 226 -34.66 5.17 -12.79
N VAL A 227 -33.98 5.24 -13.95
CA VAL A 227 -34.53 5.79 -15.20
C VAL A 227 -35.57 4.85 -15.84
N GLN A 228 -35.51 3.55 -15.55
CA GLN A 228 -36.44 2.55 -16.07
C GLN A 228 -37.66 2.30 -15.15
N LEU A 229 -37.71 2.90 -13.95
CA LEU A 229 -38.86 2.79 -13.06
C LEU A 229 -40.00 3.73 -13.52
N PRO A 230 -41.26 3.25 -13.59
CA PRO A 230 -42.40 4.09 -13.95
C PRO A 230 -42.56 5.23 -12.93
N GLN A 231 -42.82 6.46 -13.43
CA GLN A 231 -42.85 7.72 -12.66
C GLN A 231 -43.79 7.73 -11.43
N ASN A 232 -44.65 6.72 -11.28
CA ASN A 232 -45.63 6.60 -10.20
C ASN A 232 -45.06 6.07 -8.88
N MET A 233 -43.78 5.65 -8.82
CA MET A 233 -43.17 5.05 -7.62
C MET A 233 -42.18 5.96 -6.87
N ILE A 234 -41.89 7.15 -7.42
CA ILE A 234 -40.94 8.14 -6.87
C ILE A 234 -41.33 8.69 -5.47
N PRO A 235 -42.62 8.84 -5.07
CA PRO A 235 -42.96 9.38 -3.75
C PRO A 235 -42.61 8.44 -2.58
N TYR A 236 -42.46 7.13 -2.82
CA TYR A 236 -42.31 6.15 -1.73
C TYR A 236 -40.88 6.08 -1.16
N LEU A 237 -39.85 6.36 -1.98
CA LEU A 237 -38.44 6.31 -1.57
C LEU A 237 -37.98 7.52 -0.72
N LYS A 238 -38.79 8.58 -0.63
CA LYS A 238 -38.49 9.75 0.22
C LYS A 238 -38.86 9.56 1.70
N SER A 239 -39.56 8.48 2.06
CA SER A 239 -40.07 8.27 3.43
C SER A 239 -39.11 7.53 4.36
N GLU A 240 -38.04 6.90 3.84
CA GLU A 240 -37.11 6.09 4.66
C GLU A 240 -35.85 6.84 5.14
N SER A 241 -35.66 8.13 4.82
CA SER A 241 -34.49 8.89 5.29
C SER A 241 -34.69 9.62 6.63
N THR A 242 -35.69 9.22 7.42
CA THR A 242 -35.89 9.78 8.76
C THR A 242 -35.86 8.65 9.77
N TYR A 243 -34.68 8.39 10.32
CA TYR A 243 -34.55 7.78 11.64
C TYR A 243 -33.58 8.62 12.48
N PRO A 244 -33.83 8.72 13.79
CA PRO A 244 -33.21 9.65 14.73
C PRO A 244 -31.74 9.35 15.05
#